data_AF-A0A9D5G4F0-F1
#
_entry.id   AF-A0A9D5G4F0-F1
#
_cell.length_a   1.000
_cell.length_b   1.000
_cell.length_c   1.000
_cell.angle_alpha   90.00
_cell.angle_beta   90.00
_cell.angle_gamma   90.00
#
_symmetry.space_group_name_H-M   'P 1'
#
loop_
_entity.id
_entity.type
_entity.pdbx_description
1 polymer ?
#
loop_
_entity_poly.entity_id
_entity_poly.type
_entity_poly.pdbx_seq_one_letter_code
_entity_poly.pdbx_strand_id
1 'polypeptide(L)'
;MHETIDLISHAALRELRAFTSRTRQPTHLELMDVEPIRSVANIEITEEHITLTYNQKTTHRYNANEVTQKEWSYKYNDDPEFVRAIGAVIDLARKHVRDMPDNVACPPGCAECCSGYEPFVNREDVQRIAAHLGISYEDALRSYVVQRESADGYAIGYLKKVTDDIASRCVFLKGATSGRHYCGIYEARPHDCAAFTPIGCEDVDRSLRHDRSFVPGLPFRPRHPEQPRGKRRR
;
A
#
# COMPACT_ATOMS: atom_id res chain seq x y z
N MET A 1 16.81 5.28 22.37
CA MET A 1 15.51 4.80 21.84
C MET A 1 14.94 3.61 22.63
N HIS A 2 15.33 3.41 23.90
CA HIS A 2 14.92 2.26 24.74
C HIS A 2 13.96 2.63 25.89
N GLU A 3 13.72 3.91 26.17
CA GLU A 3 12.94 4.34 27.35
C GLU A 3 11.42 4.29 27.15
N THR A 4 10.91 4.49 25.94
CA THR A 4 9.45 4.52 25.67
C THR A 4 8.81 3.14 25.74
N ILE A 5 9.54 2.08 25.40
CA ILE A 5 9.08 0.67 25.49
C ILE A 5 8.90 0.26 26.96
N ASP A 6 9.73 0.80 27.85
CA ASP A 6 9.70 0.48 29.27
C ASP A 6 8.49 1.11 29.98
N LEU A 7 8.09 2.32 29.58
CA LEU A 7 6.92 3.01 30.16
C LEU A 7 5.59 2.33 29.82
N ILE A 8 5.44 1.83 28.59
CA ILE A 8 4.25 1.07 28.17
C ILE A 8 4.15 -0.23 28.96
N SER A 9 5.29 -0.92 29.13
CA SER A 9 5.39 -2.15 29.94
C SER A 9 5.03 -1.90 31.41
N HIS A 10 5.46 -0.77 31.98
CA HIS A 10 5.15 -0.37 33.36
C HIS A 10 3.68 0.04 33.58
N ALA A 11 3.02 0.59 32.56
CA ALA A 11 1.58 0.90 32.61
C ALA A 11 0.75 -0.40 32.55
N ALA A 12 1.05 -1.29 31.60
CA ALA A 12 0.41 -2.60 31.48
C ALA A 12 0.58 -3.45 32.75
N LEU A 13 1.77 -3.40 33.38
CA LEU A 13 2.06 -4.02 34.69
C LEU A 13 1.12 -3.55 35.80
N ARG A 14 0.79 -2.25 35.85
CA ARG A 14 -0.10 -1.69 36.86
C ARG A 14 -1.54 -2.11 36.63
N GLU A 15 -1.99 -2.12 35.38
CA GLU A 15 -3.34 -2.57 35.01
C GLU A 15 -3.55 -4.06 35.27
N LEU A 16 -2.58 -4.91 34.92
CA LEU A 16 -2.62 -6.36 35.22
C LEU A 16 -2.72 -6.64 36.73
N ARG A 17 -1.96 -5.92 37.55
CA ARG A 17 -2.02 -6.04 39.01
C ARG A 17 -3.38 -5.61 39.56
N ALA A 18 -3.92 -4.50 39.07
CA ALA A 18 -5.25 -4.03 39.44
C ALA A 18 -6.34 -5.04 39.03
N PHE A 19 -6.23 -5.61 37.82
CA PHE A 19 -7.15 -6.64 37.34
C PHE A 19 -7.10 -7.91 38.19
N THR A 20 -5.89 -8.44 38.45
CA THR A 20 -5.65 -9.60 39.33
C THR A 20 -6.25 -9.38 40.71
N SER A 21 -6.04 -8.20 41.29
CA SER A 21 -6.56 -7.86 42.62
C SER A 21 -8.09 -7.85 42.63
N ARG A 22 -8.72 -7.35 41.56
CA ARG A 22 -10.18 -7.24 41.44
C ARG A 22 -10.85 -8.59 41.16
N THR A 23 -10.29 -9.42 40.28
CA THR A 23 -10.91 -10.67 39.81
C THR A 23 -10.43 -11.90 40.57
N ARG A 24 -9.35 -11.78 41.35
CA ARG A 24 -8.59 -12.89 41.96
C ARG A 24 -8.10 -13.94 40.97
N GLN A 25 -8.10 -13.62 39.68
CA GLN A 25 -7.54 -14.50 38.65
C GLN A 25 -6.05 -14.22 38.54
N PRO A 26 -5.17 -15.24 38.59
CA PRO A 26 -3.76 -15.05 38.36
C PRO A 26 -3.54 -14.57 36.93
N THR A 27 -2.97 -13.38 36.77
CA THR A 27 -2.56 -12.88 35.47
C THR A 27 -1.03 -12.78 35.43
N HIS A 28 -0.45 -13.37 34.40
CA HIS A 28 0.99 -13.40 34.19
C HIS A 28 1.34 -12.46 33.05
N LEU A 29 2.34 -11.59 33.25
CA LEU A 29 2.77 -10.64 32.22
C LEU A 29 3.23 -11.35 30.94
N GLU A 30 3.81 -12.53 31.12
CA GLU A 30 4.31 -13.40 30.05
C GLU A 30 3.20 -13.88 29.10
N LEU A 31 1.94 -13.81 29.54
CA LEU A 31 0.76 -14.13 28.74
C LEU A 31 0.20 -12.91 27.99
N MET A 32 0.67 -11.70 28.31
CA MET A 32 0.34 -10.50 27.55
C MET A 32 1.29 -10.35 26.38
N ASP A 33 0.73 -10.22 25.18
CA ASP A 33 1.51 -9.82 24.01
C ASP A 33 1.83 -8.32 24.11
N VAL A 34 3.00 -8.02 24.67
CA VAL A 34 3.53 -6.66 24.82
C VAL A 34 4.35 -6.21 23.62
N GLU A 35 4.51 -7.07 22.61
CA GLU A 35 5.24 -6.67 21.40
C GLU A 35 4.44 -5.60 20.65
N PRO A 36 5.10 -4.49 20.24
CA PRO A 36 4.42 -3.47 19.46
C PRO A 36 3.96 -4.03 18.11
N ILE A 37 2.79 -3.58 17.67
CA ILE A 37 2.32 -3.80 16.32
C ILE A 37 3.27 -3.04 15.37
N ARG A 38 4.01 -3.77 14.52
CA ARG A 38 4.97 -3.19 13.55
C ARG A 38 4.45 -3.23 12.13
N SER A 39 3.68 -4.26 11.78
CA SER A 39 3.03 -4.39 10.48
C SER A 39 1.63 -4.97 10.67
N VAL A 40 0.63 -4.38 10.03
CA VAL A 40 -0.73 -4.93 10.00
C VAL A 40 -0.91 -5.61 8.65
N ALA A 41 -1.16 -6.91 8.67
CA ALA A 41 -1.35 -7.73 7.48
C ALA A 41 -2.81 -7.76 7.03
N ASN A 42 -3.75 -7.80 7.97
CA ASN A 42 -5.18 -7.82 7.71
C ASN A 42 -5.94 -7.04 8.77
N ILE A 43 -7.02 -6.36 8.35
CA ILE A 43 -7.99 -5.72 9.23
C ILE A 43 -9.36 -6.22 8.84
N GLU A 44 -10.00 -6.95 9.75
CA GLU A 44 -11.38 -7.38 9.59
C GLU A 44 -12.27 -6.56 10.52
N ILE A 45 -13.31 -5.93 9.96
CA ILE A 45 -14.29 -5.16 10.72
C ILE A 45 -15.65 -5.82 10.51
N THR A 46 -16.23 -6.30 11.60
CA THR A 46 -17.58 -6.87 11.65
C THR A 46 -18.53 -5.89 12.36
N GLU A 47 -19.80 -6.27 12.52
CA GLU A 47 -20.78 -5.44 13.26
C GLU A 47 -20.41 -5.23 14.74
N GLU A 48 -19.57 -6.10 15.31
CA GLU A 48 -19.24 -6.07 16.73
C GLU A 48 -17.75 -5.99 17.04
N HIS A 49 -16.91 -6.53 16.16
CA HIS A 49 -15.48 -6.71 16.42
C HIS A 49 -14.62 -6.11 15.31
N ILE A 50 -13.47 -5.56 15.72
CA ILE A 50 -12.34 -5.30 14.85
C ILE A 50 -11.25 -6.31 15.17
N THR A 51 -10.75 -7.00 14.15
CA THR A 51 -9.67 -7.98 14.26
C THR A 51 -8.49 -7.51 13.41
N LEU A 52 -7.32 -7.41 14.03
CA LEU A 52 -6.05 -7.09 13.39
C LEU A 52 -5.20 -8.35 13.34
N THR A 53 -4.83 -8.77 12.14
CA THR A 53 -3.71 -9.71 11.96
C THR A 53 -2.45 -8.89 11.75
N TYR A 54 -1.43 -9.10 12.59
CA TYR A 54 -0.24 -8.25 12.60
C TYR A 54 1.05 -9.06 12.79
N ASN A 55 2.18 -8.39 12.53
CA ASN A 55 3.55 -8.92 12.62
C ASN A 55 3.72 -10.24 11.84
N GLN A 56 3.04 -10.37 10.69
CA GLN A 56 3.15 -11.54 9.83
C GLN A 56 4.58 -11.68 9.31
N LYS A 57 5.14 -12.89 9.45
CA LYS A 57 6.48 -13.23 8.98
C LYS A 57 6.42 -14.52 8.20
N THR A 58 6.92 -14.48 6.96
CA THR A 58 7.08 -15.67 6.11
C THR A 58 8.55 -16.11 6.14
N THR A 59 8.81 -17.31 6.62
CA THR A 59 10.12 -17.95 6.60
C THR A 59 10.13 -18.97 5.47
N HIS A 60 10.92 -18.70 4.43
CA HIS A 60 11.06 -19.60 3.30
C HIS A 60 11.99 -20.77 3.65
N ARG A 61 11.52 -22.02 3.53
CA ARG A 61 12.37 -23.21 3.59
C ARG A 61 12.31 -23.95 2.26
N TYR A 62 13.36 -24.69 1.93
CA TYR A 62 13.52 -25.39 0.64
C TYR A 62 12.32 -26.28 0.25
N ASN A 63 11.54 -26.78 1.22
CA ASN A 63 10.40 -27.67 0.99
C ASN A 63 9.04 -27.10 1.44
N ALA A 64 9.02 -26.03 2.24
CA ALA A 64 7.79 -25.42 2.74
C ALA A 64 8.05 -24.01 3.28
N ASN A 65 7.14 -23.08 3.02
CA ASN A 65 7.15 -21.77 3.67
C ASN A 65 6.40 -21.86 4.99
N GLU A 66 6.94 -21.26 6.03
CA GLU A 66 6.29 -21.14 7.35
C GLU A 66 5.84 -19.69 7.53
N VAL A 67 4.54 -19.48 7.69
CA VAL A 67 3.96 -18.15 7.94
C VAL A 67 3.53 -18.09 9.40
N THR A 68 4.10 -17.17 10.16
CA THR A 68 3.68 -16.88 11.55
C THR A 68 3.01 -15.53 11.60
N GLN A 69 1.87 -15.42 12.29
CA GLN A 69 1.14 -14.16 12.46
C GLN A 69 0.58 -14.06 13.87
N LYS A 70 0.27 -12.83 14.31
CA LYS A 70 -0.41 -12.55 15.57
C LYS A 70 -1.78 -11.95 15.28
N GLU A 71 -2.73 -12.20 16.18
CA GLU A 71 -4.11 -11.76 16.03
C GLU A 71 -4.57 -11.06 17.30
N TRP A 72 -5.14 -9.86 17.12
CA TRP A 72 -5.76 -9.08 18.17
C TRP A 72 -7.19 -8.77 17.78
N SER A 73 -8.15 -9.11 18.63
CA SER A 73 -9.58 -8.84 18.38
C SER A 73 -10.16 -8.02 19.52
N TYR A 74 -10.97 -7.03 19.17
CA TYR A 74 -11.57 -6.10 20.12
C TYR A 74 -13.02 -5.80 19.77
N LYS A 75 -13.89 -5.84 20.79
CA LYS A 75 -15.30 -5.47 20.67
C LYS A 75 -15.43 -3.95 20.71
N TYR A 76 -15.46 -3.33 19.54
CA TYR A 76 -15.31 -1.87 19.43
C TYR A 76 -16.55 -1.08 19.81
N ASN A 77 -17.73 -1.71 19.83
CA ASN A 77 -19.00 -1.06 20.15
C ASN A 77 -19.05 -0.45 21.57
N ASP A 78 -18.18 -0.92 22.46
CA ASP A 78 -18.11 -0.44 23.84
C ASP A 78 -17.24 0.84 23.98
N ASP A 79 -16.53 1.24 22.91
CA ASP A 79 -15.70 2.45 22.86
C ASP A 79 -16.26 3.47 21.84
N PRO A 80 -16.81 4.61 22.32
CA PRO A 80 -17.36 5.65 21.45
C PRO A 80 -16.35 6.26 20.46
N GLU A 81 -15.06 6.25 20.77
CA GLU A 81 -14.02 6.75 19.86
C GLU A 81 -13.83 5.82 18.68
N PHE A 82 -13.74 4.51 18.93
CA PHE A 82 -13.70 3.51 17.87
C PHE A 82 -14.97 3.55 17.01
N VAL A 83 -16.16 3.63 17.60
CA VAL A 83 -17.42 3.70 16.85
C VAL A 83 -17.42 4.88 15.87
N ARG A 84 -16.93 6.06 16.30
CA ARG A 84 -16.80 7.22 15.40
C ARG A 84 -15.78 6.99 14.29
N ALA A 85 -14.63 6.40 14.61
CA ALA A 85 -13.59 6.13 13.63
C ALA A 85 -14.07 5.14 12.55
N ILE A 86 -14.70 4.03 12.96
CA ILE A 86 -15.28 3.04 12.04
C ILE A 86 -16.41 3.66 11.21
N GLY A 87 -17.26 4.49 11.83
CA GLY A 87 -18.28 5.24 11.09
C GLY A 87 -17.70 6.10 9.97
N ALA A 88 -16.60 6.81 10.23
CA ALA A 88 -15.90 7.59 9.20
C ALA A 88 -15.32 6.72 8.09
N VAL A 89 -14.77 5.54 8.42
CA VAL A 89 -14.30 4.57 7.42
C VAL A 89 -15.46 4.08 6.54
N ILE A 90 -16.61 3.77 7.13
CA ILE A 90 -17.81 3.34 6.39
C ILE A 90 -18.29 4.46 5.44
N ASP A 91 -18.32 5.71 5.89
CA ASP A 91 -18.76 6.82 5.04
C ASP A 91 -17.78 7.10 3.90
N LEU A 92 -16.47 6.96 4.15
CA LEU A 92 -15.45 6.99 3.10
C LEU A 92 -15.63 5.83 2.11
N ALA A 93 -15.85 4.61 2.61
CA ALA A 93 -16.12 3.45 1.77
C ALA A 93 -17.34 3.69 0.88
N ARG A 94 -18.48 4.15 1.44
CA ARG A 94 -19.69 4.51 0.67
C ARG A 94 -19.42 5.54 -0.42
N LYS A 95 -18.56 6.53 -0.16
CA LYS A 95 -18.15 7.54 -1.15
C LYS A 95 -17.28 6.96 -2.28
N HIS A 96 -16.52 5.92 -1.97
CA HIS A 96 -15.53 5.29 -2.84
C HIS A 96 -15.97 3.93 -3.42
N VAL A 97 -17.17 3.45 -3.09
CA VAL A 97 -17.91 2.41 -3.83
C VAL A 97 -18.33 3.00 -5.19
N ARG A 98 -17.34 3.32 -6.02
CA ARG A 98 -17.49 3.37 -7.47
C ARG A 98 -16.95 2.04 -7.94
N ASP A 99 -17.86 1.20 -8.41
CA ASP A 99 -17.65 -0.14 -8.96
C ASP A 99 -16.21 -0.41 -9.40
N MET A 100 -15.39 -0.94 -8.48
CA MET A 100 -14.14 -1.59 -8.84
C MET A 100 -14.44 -3.09 -8.75
N PRO A 101 -14.59 -3.80 -9.88
CA PRO A 101 -14.94 -5.21 -9.83
C PRO A 101 -13.84 -5.97 -9.11
N ASP A 102 -14.23 -6.75 -8.11
CA ASP A 102 -13.39 -7.56 -7.19
C ASP A 102 -12.43 -8.55 -7.89
N ASN A 103 -12.45 -8.61 -9.21
CA ASN A 103 -11.63 -9.47 -10.04
C ASN A 103 -11.00 -8.67 -11.19
N VAL A 104 -10.14 -7.69 -10.90
CA VAL A 104 -9.16 -7.24 -11.91
C VAL A 104 -8.06 -8.31 -11.99
N ALA A 105 -8.44 -9.52 -12.42
CA ALA A 105 -7.53 -10.30 -13.24
C ALA A 105 -7.14 -9.38 -14.40
N CYS A 106 -5.85 -9.26 -14.72
CA CYS A 106 -5.46 -8.59 -15.95
C CYS A 106 -6.29 -9.22 -17.07
N PRO A 107 -7.18 -8.46 -17.73
CA PRO A 107 -8.00 -9.01 -18.80
C PRO A 107 -7.09 -9.73 -19.81
N PRO A 108 -7.54 -10.82 -20.44
CA PRO A 108 -6.73 -11.52 -21.45
C PRO A 108 -6.32 -10.52 -22.54
N GLY A 109 -5.02 -10.25 -22.62
CA GLY A 109 -4.46 -9.21 -23.48
C GLY A 109 -3.32 -8.46 -22.77
N CYS A 110 -2.16 -8.35 -23.41
CA CYS A 110 -1.06 -7.60 -22.81
C CYS A 110 -1.39 -6.11 -22.72
N ALA A 111 -1.08 -5.53 -21.56
CA ALA A 111 -1.24 -4.12 -21.19
C ALA A 111 -2.60 -3.63 -20.67
N GLU A 112 -3.60 -4.50 -20.55
CA GLU A 112 -4.89 -4.10 -19.96
C GLU A 112 -4.75 -3.71 -18.47
N CYS A 113 -3.91 -4.42 -17.70
CA CYS A 113 -3.55 -3.96 -16.35
C CYS A 113 -2.77 -2.64 -16.35
N CYS A 114 -2.08 -2.29 -17.44
CA CYS A 114 -1.35 -1.03 -17.53
C CYS A 114 -2.26 0.16 -17.91
N SER A 115 -3.42 -0.09 -18.53
CA SER A 115 -4.43 0.92 -18.89
C SER A 115 -5.55 1.05 -17.86
N GLY A 116 -5.93 -0.01 -17.13
CA GLY A 116 -7.08 0.03 -16.20
C GLY A 116 -6.76 0.05 -14.70
N TYR A 117 -5.49 -0.05 -14.31
CA TYR A 117 -5.08 -0.16 -12.89
C TYR A 117 -4.07 0.92 -12.49
N GLU A 118 -4.17 1.42 -11.26
CA GLU A 118 -3.24 2.37 -10.64
C GLU A 118 -2.36 1.64 -9.62
N PRO A 119 -1.16 1.16 -10.01
CA PRO A 119 -0.36 0.34 -9.12
C PRO A 119 0.23 1.16 -7.99
N PHE A 120 0.06 0.67 -6.77
CA PHE A 120 0.63 1.27 -5.58
C PHE A 120 2.16 1.11 -5.57
N VAL A 121 2.84 2.09 -4.98
CA VAL A 121 4.30 2.09 -4.82
C VAL A 121 4.67 2.42 -3.39
N ASN A 122 5.66 1.69 -2.86
CA ASN A 122 6.34 2.02 -1.60
C ASN A 122 7.67 2.76 -1.86
N ARG A 123 8.42 3.05 -0.80
CA ARG A 123 9.71 3.78 -0.91
C ARG A 123 10.75 2.96 -1.66
N GLU A 124 10.81 1.65 -1.42
CA GLU A 124 11.73 0.73 -2.06
C GLU A 124 11.46 0.61 -3.56
N ASP A 125 10.20 0.59 -3.97
CA ASP A 125 9.78 0.57 -5.37
C ASP A 125 10.25 1.83 -6.10
N VAL A 126 10.03 3.01 -5.51
CA VAL A 126 10.49 4.28 -6.09
C VAL A 126 12.02 4.33 -6.16
N GLN A 127 12.72 3.80 -5.16
CA GLN A 127 14.18 3.70 -5.17
C GLN A 127 14.68 2.77 -6.29
N ARG A 128 14.02 1.63 -6.53
CA ARG A 128 14.37 0.73 -7.66
C ARG A 128 14.14 1.41 -9.01
N ILE A 129 13.02 2.11 -9.16
CA ILE A 129 12.71 2.88 -10.39
C ILE A 129 13.76 3.96 -10.61
N ALA A 130 14.12 4.71 -9.56
CA ALA A 130 15.14 5.76 -9.63
C ALA A 130 16.50 5.19 -10.07
N ALA A 131 16.94 4.10 -9.45
CA ALA A 131 18.17 3.41 -9.79
C ALA A 131 18.18 2.88 -11.23
N HIS A 132 17.05 2.30 -11.68
CA HIS A 132 16.91 1.80 -13.04
C HIS A 132 16.96 2.91 -14.10
N LEU A 133 16.39 4.08 -13.79
CA LEU A 133 16.36 5.23 -14.69
C LEU A 133 17.61 6.12 -14.59
N GLY A 134 18.51 5.86 -13.62
CA GLY A 134 19.69 6.68 -13.38
C GLY A 134 19.37 8.10 -12.88
N ILE A 135 18.27 8.27 -12.14
CA ILE A 135 17.82 9.56 -11.59
C ILE A 135 17.78 9.52 -10.06
N SER A 136 17.63 10.68 -9.41
CA SER A 136 17.47 10.73 -7.96
C SER A 136 16.10 10.18 -7.51
N TYR A 137 16.03 9.73 -6.26
CA TYR A 137 14.78 9.30 -5.64
C TYR A 137 13.71 10.40 -5.70
N GLU A 138 14.06 11.64 -5.37
CA GLU A 138 13.12 12.76 -5.38
C GLU A 138 12.62 13.08 -6.79
N ASP A 139 13.48 12.97 -7.80
CA ASP A 139 13.09 13.16 -9.19
C ASP A 139 12.15 12.06 -9.66
N ALA A 140 12.40 10.81 -9.26
CA ALA A 140 11.53 9.68 -9.58
C ALA A 140 10.15 9.86 -8.92
N LEU A 141 10.13 10.17 -7.61
CA LEU A 141 8.91 10.41 -6.85
C LEU A 141 8.09 11.55 -7.47
N ARG A 142 8.73 12.68 -7.76
CA ARG A 142 8.07 13.86 -8.34
C ARG A 142 7.57 13.59 -9.77
N SER A 143 8.34 12.87 -10.57
CA SER A 143 8.06 12.69 -12.00
C SER A 143 7.04 11.59 -12.25
N TYR A 144 7.07 10.50 -11.50
CA TYR A 144 6.34 9.27 -11.83
C TYR A 144 5.33 8.82 -10.80
N VAL A 145 5.25 9.45 -9.62
CA VAL A 145 4.33 9.04 -8.56
C VAL A 145 3.32 10.14 -8.26
N VAL A 146 2.05 9.77 -8.17
CA VAL A 146 1.04 10.59 -7.50
C VAL A 146 1.14 10.29 -6.01
N GLN A 147 1.67 11.24 -5.25
CA GLN A 147 1.90 11.05 -3.81
C GLN A 147 0.57 10.99 -3.07
N ARG A 148 0.34 9.88 -2.38
CA ARG A 148 -0.81 9.63 -1.54
C ARG A 148 -0.41 8.55 -0.54
N GLU A 149 -0.01 8.98 0.64
CA GLU A 149 0.39 8.04 1.68
C GLU A 149 -0.83 7.23 2.15
N SER A 150 -0.62 5.93 2.25
CA SER A 150 -1.50 4.98 2.93
C SER A 150 -1.51 5.25 4.43
N ALA A 151 -2.55 4.78 5.12
CA ALA A 151 -2.73 5.03 6.56
C ALA A 151 -1.62 4.40 7.43
N ASP A 152 -1.02 3.31 6.96
CA ASP A 152 0.12 2.63 7.59
C ASP A 152 1.48 3.15 7.10
N GLY A 153 1.49 4.09 6.15
CA GLY A 153 2.69 4.69 5.56
C GLY A 153 3.49 3.75 4.65
N TYR A 154 2.96 2.56 4.34
CA TYR A 154 3.65 1.57 3.50
C TYR A 154 3.67 2.01 2.03
N ALA A 155 2.49 2.22 1.45
CA ALA A 155 2.37 2.85 0.14
C ALA A 155 2.49 4.37 0.28
N ILE A 156 3.34 4.98 -0.55
CA ILE A 156 3.55 6.44 -0.60
C ILE A 156 2.80 7.10 -1.75
N GLY A 157 2.14 6.30 -2.58
CA GLY A 157 1.37 6.76 -3.72
C GLY A 157 1.13 5.65 -4.74
N TYR A 158 0.82 6.07 -5.96
CA TYR A 158 0.63 5.19 -7.11
C TYR A 158 1.30 5.78 -8.35
N LEU A 159 1.60 4.91 -9.33
CA LEU A 159 2.25 5.36 -10.57
C LEU A 159 1.34 6.29 -11.38
N LYS A 160 1.94 7.34 -11.92
CA LYS A 160 1.24 8.27 -12.79
C LYS A 160 0.75 7.61 -14.07
N LYS A 161 -0.38 8.14 -14.52
CA LYS A 161 -0.94 7.90 -15.84
C LYS A 161 -0.57 9.05 -16.81
N VAL A 162 -0.77 8.82 -18.10
CA VAL A 162 -0.53 9.85 -19.13
C VAL A 162 -1.62 10.94 -19.07
N THR A 163 -2.85 10.58 -18.68
CA THR A 163 -3.97 11.49 -18.40
C THR A 163 -4.58 11.16 -17.03
N ASP A 164 -5.53 11.97 -16.55
CA ASP A 164 -6.22 11.75 -15.26
C ASP A 164 -7.32 10.67 -15.31
N ASP A 165 -7.66 10.20 -16.50
CA ASP A 165 -8.59 9.10 -16.71
C ASP A 165 -8.01 7.79 -16.17
N ILE A 166 -8.81 7.03 -15.41
CA ILE A 166 -8.43 5.73 -14.87
C ILE A 166 -8.14 4.71 -15.99
N ALA A 167 -8.80 4.83 -17.14
CA ALA A 167 -8.57 4.02 -18.34
C ALA A 167 -7.31 4.44 -19.11
N SER A 168 -6.61 5.49 -18.64
CA SER A 168 -5.38 5.95 -19.26
C SER A 168 -4.23 4.99 -19.01
N ARG A 169 -3.30 4.96 -19.96
CA ARG A 169 -2.09 4.15 -19.84
C ARG A 169 -1.14 4.67 -18.77
N CYS A 170 -0.49 3.74 -18.08
CA CYS A 170 0.69 3.99 -17.25
C CYS A 170 1.78 4.72 -18.07
N VAL A 171 2.50 5.64 -17.42
CA VAL A 171 3.62 6.39 -18.03
C VAL A 171 4.75 5.50 -18.56
N PHE A 172 4.86 4.28 -18.05
CA PHE A 172 5.85 3.29 -18.45
C PHE A 172 5.36 2.31 -19.53
N LEU A 173 4.08 2.39 -19.94
CA LEU A 173 3.54 1.54 -20.99
C LEU A 173 3.95 2.02 -22.38
N LYS A 174 4.46 1.10 -23.21
CA LYS A 174 4.87 1.36 -24.59
C LYS A 174 4.16 0.45 -25.59
N GLY A 175 4.40 0.71 -26.88
CA GLY A 175 4.00 -0.19 -27.97
C GLY A 175 2.56 -0.04 -28.48
N ALA A 176 1.86 1.03 -28.09
CA ALA A 176 0.48 1.30 -28.54
C ALA A 176 0.32 1.44 -30.06
N THR A 177 1.36 1.88 -30.79
CA THR A 177 1.30 2.08 -32.24
C THR A 177 1.50 0.79 -33.04
N SER A 178 2.10 -0.25 -32.46
CA SER A 178 2.40 -1.52 -33.11
C SER A 178 1.42 -2.64 -32.76
N GLY A 179 0.43 -2.37 -31.89
CA GLY A 179 -0.47 -3.39 -31.34
C GLY A 179 0.21 -4.39 -30.39
N ARG A 180 1.49 -4.15 -30.04
CA ARG A 180 2.29 -4.99 -29.16
C ARG A 180 2.79 -4.14 -28.01
N HIS A 181 2.50 -4.52 -26.78
CA HIS A 181 2.78 -3.69 -25.61
C HIS A 181 3.94 -4.21 -24.76
N TYR A 182 4.68 -3.29 -24.14
CA TYR A 182 5.73 -3.65 -23.18
C TYR A 182 5.88 -2.61 -22.07
N CYS A 183 6.43 -3.04 -20.93
CA CYS A 183 6.75 -2.17 -19.81
C CYS A 183 8.18 -1.66 -19.92
N GLY A 184 8.36 -0.34 -19.90
CA GLY A 184 9.67 0.31 -19.97
C GLY A 184 10.56 0.10 -18.74
N ILE A 185 10.00 -0.36 -17.63
CA ILE A 185 10.71 -0.61 -16.37
C ILE A 185 10.50 -2.06 -15.92
N TYR A 186 10.41 -3.03 -16.84
CA TYR A 186 10.01 -4.41 -16.53
C TYR A 186 10.79 -5.05 -15.37
N GLU A 187 12.11 -4.84 -15.32
CA GLU A 187 13.01 -5.34 -14.26
C GLU A 187 12.91 -4.54 -12.95
N ALA A 188 12.40 -3.31 -13.02
CA ALA A 188 12.26 -2.40 -11.89
C ALA A 188 10.79 -2.14 -11.54
N ARG A 189 9.89 -3.05 -11.93
CA ARG A 189 8.46 -2.94 -11.65
C ARG A 189 8.21 -2.80 -10.14
N PRO A 190 7.21 -1.99 -9.73
CA PRO A 190 6.73 -2.01 -8.36
C PRO A 190 6.31 -3.41 -7.93
N HIS A 191 6.30 -3.66 -6.62
CA HIS A 191 5.87 -4.95 -6.07
C HIS A 191 4.47 -5.34 -6.60
N ASP A 192 3.57 -4.36 -6.63
CA ASP A 192 2.19 -4.51 -7.09
C ASP A 192 2.10 -4.94 -8.57
N CYS A 193 2.94 -4.36 -9.43
CA CYS A 193 3.04 -4.77 -10.84
C CYS A 193 3.75 -6.11 -11.05
N ALA A 194 4.63 -6.53 -10.13
CA ALA A 194 5.37 -7.77 -10.21
C ALA A 194 4.51 -8.99 -9.81
N ALA A 195 3.45 -8.77 -9.01
CA ALA A 195 2.49 -9.80 -8.62
C ALA A 195 1.64 -10.30 -9.79
N PHE A 196 1.40 -9.46 -10.82
CA PHE A 196 0.70 -9.88 -12.03
C PHE A 196 1.54 -10.90 -12.81
N THR A 197 1.11 -12.15 -12.80
CA THR A 197 1.66 -13.22 -13.62
C THR A 197 1.12 -13.06 -15.05
N PRO A 198 1.97 -13.18 -16.10
CA PRO A 198 1.53 -13.06 -17.49
C PRO A 198 0.68 -14.28 -17.89
N ILE A 199 -0.58 -14.34 -17.45
CA ILE A 199 -1.54 -15.30 -17.99
C ILE A 199 -2.02 -14.74 -19.34
N GLY A 200 -1.65 -15.42 -20.44
CA GLY A 200 -2.03 -15.01 -21.80
C GLY A 200 -1.14 -13.93 -22.45
N CYS A 201 -0.01 -13.57 -21.81
CA CYS A 201 1.06 -12.83 -22.48
C CYS A 201 2.12 -13.83 -22.95
N GLU A 202 1.93 -14.37 -24.15
CA GLU A 202 3.03 -14.97 -24.90
C GLU A 202 4.06 -13.86 -25.17
N ASP A 203 5.18 -13.95 -24.45
CA ASP A 203 6.41 -13.19 -24.60
C ASP A 203 6.37 -11.67 -24.32
N VAL A 204 7.19 -11.27 -23.35
CA VAL A 204 7.96 -10.02 -23.43
C VAL A 204 8.64 -10.06 -24.79
N ASP A 205 8.19 -9.24 -25.74
CA ASP A 205 8.66 -9.32 -27.13
C ASP A 205 10.18 -9.03 -27.21
N ARG A 206 10.98 -10.10 -27.19
CA ARG A 206 12.45 -10.06 -27.27
C ARG A 206 12.96 -9.52 -28.61
N SER A 207 12.09 -9.35 -29.60
CA SER A 207 12.42 -8.74 -30.89
C SER A 207 12.38 -7.20 -30.85
N LEU A 208 11.81 -6.62 -29.79
CA LEU A 208 11.85 -5.18 -29.58
C LEU A 208 13.25 -4.76 -29.16
N ARG A 209 13.79 -3.74 -29.85
CA ARG A 209 15.13 -3.24 -29.57
C ARG A 209 15.14 -2.54 -28.21
N HIS A 210 15.78 -3.16 -27.23
CA HIS A 210 16.05 -2.58 -25.90
C HIS A 210 17.26 -1.62 -25.89
N ASP A 211 17.89 -1.40 -27.06
CA ASP A 211 19.09 -0.58 -27.22
C ASP A 211 18.83 0.94 -27.26
N ARG A 212 17.57 1.37 -27.33
CA ARG A 212 17.19 2.79 -27.30
C ARG A 212 16.96 3.25 -25.86
N SER A 213 17.48 4.44 -25.54
CA SER A 213 17.22 5.09 -24.26
C SER A 213 15.71 5.21 -24.03
N PHE A 214 15.24 4.66 -22.91
CA PHE A 214 13.84 4.69 -22.56
C PHE A 214 13.40 6.13 -22.27
N VAL A 215 12.48 6.65 -23.09
CA VAL A 215 11.84 7.96 -22.86
C VAL A 215 10.43 7.71 -22.33
N PRO A 216 10.13 7.91 -21.05
CA PRO A 216 8.78 7.72 -20.51
C PRO A 216 7.75 8.66 -21.18
N GLY A 217 6.47 8.26 -21.12
CA GLY A 217 5.38 9.17 -21.52
C GLY A 217 5.35 10.40 -20.62
N LEU A 218 4.83 11.53 -21.14
CA LEU A 218 4.67 12.72 -20.32
C LEU A 218 3.70 12.41 -19.16
N PRO A 219 4.12 12.57 -17.90
CA PRO A 219 3.26 12.31 -16.76
C PRO A 219 2.17 13.37 -16.66
N PHE A 220 0.95 12.96 -16.31
CA PHE A 220 -0.09 13.90 -15.93
C PHE A 220 0.39 14.78 -14.77
N ARG A 221 0.10 16.08 -14.87
CA ARG A 221 0.38 17.07 -13.82
C ARG A 221 -0.96 17.54 -13.25
N PRO A 222 -1.32 17.15 -12.00
CA PRO A 222 -2.54 17.64 -11.38
C PRO A 222 -2.49 19.17 -11.29
N ARG A 223 -3.61 19.83 -11.60
CA ARG A 223 -3.75 21.27 -11.37
C ARG A 223 -3.78 21.48 -9.86
N HIS A 224 -2.72 22.06 -9.29
CA HIS A 224 -2.79 22.55 -7.92
C HIS A 224 -3.81 23.70 -7.87
N PRO A 225 -4.70 23.75 -6.87
CA PRO A 225 -5.53 24.93 -6.63
C PRO A 225 -4.59 26.12 -6.41
N GLU A 226 -4.74 27.19 -7.18
CA GLU A 226 -4.02 28.44 -6.91
C GLU A 226 -4.33 28.86 -5.46
N GLN A 227 -3.29 29.00 -4.63
CA GLN A 227 -3.44 29.61 -3.32
C GLN A 227 -4.05 31.01 -3.53
N PRO A 228 -5.13 31.38 -2.82
CA PRO A 228 -5.71 32.70 -2.97
C PRO A 228 -4.66 33.72 -2.58
N ARG A 229 -4.27 34.57 -3.54
CA ARG A 229 -3.33 35.67 -3.34
C ARG A 229 -3.82 36.50 -2.16
N GLY A 230 -3.07 36.44 -1.05
CA GLY A 230 -3.38 37.18 0.16
C GLY A 230 -3.62 38.65 -0.15
N LYS A 231 -4.80 39.15 0.23
CA LYS A 231 -5.11 40.58 0.23
C LYS A 231 -4.04 41.28 1.09
N ARG A 232 -3.18 42.07 0.44
CA ARG A 232 -2.35 43.07 1.13
C ARG A 232 -3.29 43.99 1.91
N ARG A 233 -3.28 43.86 3.24
CA ARG A 233 -3.88 44.84 4.14
C ARG A 233 -3.10 46.15 3.97
N ARG A 234 -3.80 47.20 3.54
CA ARG A 234 -3.41 48.60 3.72
C ARG A 234 -3.97 49.06 5.06
#